data_AF-A0AAV2BJN9-F1
#
_entry.id   AF-A0AAV2BJN9-F1
#
_cell.length_a   1.000
_cell.length_b   1.000
_cell.length_c   1.000
_cell.angle_alpha   90.00
_cell.angle_beta   90.00
_cell.angle_gamma   90.00
#
_symmetry.space_group_name_H-M   'P 1'
#
loop_
_entity.id
_entity.type
_entity.pdbx_description
1 polymer ?
#
loop_
_entity_poly.entity_id
_entity_poly.type
_entity_poly.pdbx_seq_one_letter_code
_entity_poly.pdbx_strand_id
1 'polypeptide(L)'
;MIEFCTFRRMVLFIIGLIATSLIVLTIESFLTPSNGRYPEHPGGQGENTSSAPCWQNEEFVIKQHCSPCSQFEKVSRHLPACVQTGFKEMVSCKVSGDVYRSCDKVLWLEERNFLIFESCMACFSIIGAVVVSIRQKQLDQRMMMRIQQQISAGV
;
A
#
# COMPACT_ATOMS: atom_id res chain seq x y z
N MET A 1 18.50 -15.91 34.52
CA MET A 1 17.12 -15.37 34.38
C MET A 1 16.99 -14.17 33.44
N ILE A 2 18.08 -13.42 33.13
CA ILE A 2 18.00 -12.25 32.22
C ILE A 2 17.63 -12.64 30.78
N GLU A 3 18.03 -13.82 30.29
CA GLU A 3 17.68 -14.32 28.94
C GLU A 3 16.19 -14.61 28.74
N PHE A 4 15.47 -15.04 29.78
CA PHE A 4 14.06 -15.42 29.62
C PHE A 4 13.15 -14.20 29.37
N CYS A 5 13.52 -13.03 29.93
CA CYS A 5 12.85 -11.76 29.66
C CYS A 5 13.13 -11.21 28.25
N THR A 6 14.28 -11.55 27.65
CA THR A 6 14.64 -11.09 26.30
C THR A 6 13.91 -11.90 25.24
N PHE A 7 13.78 -13.22 25.44
CA PHE A 7 13.08 -14.12 24.55
C PHE A 7 11.60 -13.76 24.43
N ARG A 8 10.92 -13.56 25.56
CA ARG A 8 9.50 -13.12 25.56
C ARG A 8 9.31 -11.77 24.87
N ARG A 9 10.19 -10.79 25.11
CA ARG A 9 10.13 -9.48 24.41
C ARG A 9 10.42 -9.60 22.92
N MET A 10 11.42 -10.38 22.51
CA MET A 10 11.72 -10.61 21.09
C MET A 10 10.56 -11.28 20.39
N VAL A 11 9.97 -12.31 21.00
CA VAL A 11 8.80 -13.01 20.45
C VAL A 11 7.61 -12.06 20.29
N LEU A 12 7.35 -11.18 21.26
CA LEU A 12 6.30 -10.16 21.12
C LEU A 12 6.56 -9.16 19.97
N PHE A 13 7.82 -8.75 19.77
CA PHE A 13 8.19 -7.90 18.63
C PHE A 13 7.97 -8.62 17.30
N ILE A 14 8.40 -9.88 17.18
CA ILE A 14 8.23 -10.68 15.97
C ILE A 14 6.73 -10.89 15.66
N ILE A 15 5.93 -11.24 16.68
CA ILE A 15 4.48 -11.36 16.53
C ILE A 15 3.86 -10.02 16.09
N GLY A 16 4.31 -8.90 16.65
CA GLY A 16 3.87 -7.57 16.25
C GLY A 16 4.22 -7.22 14.80
N LEU A 17 5.42 -7.58 14.35
CA LEU A 17 5.84 -7.40 12.95
C LEU A 17 5.00 -8.25 12.01
N ILE A 18 4.78 -9.52 12.35
CA ILE A 18 3.92 -10.41 11.56
C ILE A 18 2.50 -9.86 11.49
N ALA A 19 1.93 -9.44 12.62
CA ALA A 19 0.60 -8.85 12.69
C ALA A 19 0.51 -7.57 11.85
N THR A 20 1.54 -6.71 11.88
CA THR A 20 1.59 -5.50 11.07
C THR A 20 1.63 -5.83 9.58
N SER A 21 2.46 -6.78 9.16
CA SER A 21 2.49 -7.24 7.77
C SER A 21 1.15 -7.81 7.34
N LEU A 22 0.50 -8.60 8.19
CA LEU A 22 -0.85 -9.12 7.92
C LEU A 22 -1.88 -7.97 7.85
N ILE A 23 -1.79 -6.98 8.74
CA ILE A 23 -2.67 -5.80 8.71
C ILE A 23 -2.47 -5.03 7.40
N VAL A 24 -1.24 -4.77 6.98
CA VAL A 24 -0.96 -4.10 5.69
C VAL A 24 -1.52 -4.91 4.53
N LEU A 25 -1.30 -6.23 4.48
CA LEU A 25 -1.85 -7.08 3.42
C LEU A 25 -3.39 -7.12 3.45
N THR A 26 -4.00 -7.14 4.63
CA THR A 26 -5.46 -7.03 4.75
C THR A 26 -5.95 -5.67 4.33
N ILE A 27 -5.25 -4.58 4.65
CA ILE A 27 -5.55 -3.22 4.21
C ILE A 27 -5.40 -3.12 2.71
N GLU A 28 -4.36 -3.66 2.08
CA GLU A 28 -4.25 -3.69 0.61
C GLU A 28 -5.41 -4.50 -0.01
N SER A 29 -5.78 -5.63 0.58
CA SER A 29 -6.93 -6.43 0.14
C SER A 29 -8.28 -5.70 0.33
N PHE A 30 -8.43 -4.98 1.46
CA PHE A 30 -9.63 -4.18 1.82
C PHE A 30 -9.63 -2.75 1.29
N LEU A 31 -8.53 -2.23 0.75
CA LEU A 31 -8.44 -1.01 -0.07
C LEU A 31 -8.34 -1.32 -1.57
N THR A 32 -8.22 -2.61 -1.92
CA THR A 32 -8.67 -3.15 -3.21
C THR A 32 -10.18 -3.47 -3.22
N PRO A 33 -11.09 -2.59 -2.77
CA PRO A 33 -12.44 -2.54 -3.25
C PRO A 33 -12.62 -1.24 -4.01
N SER A 34 -13.41 -1.38 -5.07
CA SER A 34 -14.17 -0.41 -5.84
C SER A 34 -14.79 0.73 -5.01
N ASN A 35 -14.00 1.52 -4.30
CA ASN A 35 -14.45 2.64 -3.49
C ASN A 35 -14.64 3.84 -4.42
N GLY A 36 -15.84 3.88 -5.00
CA GLY A 36 -16.34 4.90 -5.89
C GLY A 36 -16.61 6.24 -5.20
N ARG A 37 -15.53 6.90 -4.80
CA ARG A 37 -15.48 8.35 -4.59
C ARG A 37 -14.13 8.90 -5.04
N TYR A 38 -13.84 8.75 -6.32
CA TYR A 38 -12.87 9.62 -6.98
C TYR A 38 -13.62 10.85 -7.52
N PRO A 39 -13.08 12.06 -7.34
CA PRO A 39 -13.63 13.24 -7.96
C PRO A 39 -13.65 13.03 -9.46
N GLU A 40 -14.82 13.19 -10.06
CA GLU A 40 -15.10 13.18 -11.49
C GLU A 40 -14.06 14.04 -12.21
N HIS A 41 -13.00 13.42 -12.74
CA HIS A 41 -12.00 14.13 -13.53
C HIS A 41 -12.52 14.25 -14.95
N PRO A 42 -12.64 15.47 -15.50
CA PRO A 42 -13.11 15.66 -16.86
C PRO A 42 -12.01 15.21 -17.82
N GLY A 43 -12.32 14.17 -18.60
CA GLY A 43 -11.78 13.98 -19.94
C GLY A 43 -10.27 13.78 -20.08
N GLY A 44 -9.82 12.54 -19.91
CA GLY A 44 -8.65 12.05 -20.64
C GLY A 44 -9.01 11.92 -22.12
N GLN A 45 -8.50 12.85 -22.93
CA GLN A 45 -8.71 12.96 -24.37
C GLN A 45 -8.03 11.79 -25.10
N GLY A 46 -8.74 10.67 -25.25
CA GLY A 46 -8.42 9.62 -26.20
C GLY A 46 -9.14 9.89 -27.51
N GLU A 47 -8.50 10.64 -28.41
CA GLU A 47 -9.03 11.03 -29.71
C GLU A 47 -9.29 9.81 -30.63
N ASN A 48 -10.33 9.96 -31.47
CA ASN A 48 -10.61 9.22 -32.72
C ASN A 48 -11.73 8.16 -32.71
N THR A 49 -12.98 8.58 -32.48
CA THR A 49 -14.10 8.19 -33.35
C THR A 49 -15.13 9.32 -33.39
N SER A 50 -15.66 9.61 -34.58
CA SER A 50 -16.45 10.78 -34.99
C SER A 50 -17.86 10.91 -34.38
N SER A 51 -18.03 10.54 -33.11
CA SER A 51 -19.24 10.76 -32.32
C SER A 51 -18.80 10.99 -30.86
N ALA A 52 -19.19 12.12 -30.27
CA ALA A 52 -18.87 12.43 -28.88
C ALA A 52 -19.27 11.24 -27.96
N PRO A 53 -18.38 10.83 -27.03
CA PRO A 53 -18.61 9.61 -26.25
C PRO A 53 -19.83 9.76 -25.34
N CYS A 54 -20.56 8.66 -25.11
CA CYS A 54 -21.88 8.71 -24.47
C CYS A 54 -21.88 9.36 -23.08
N TRP A 55 -20.78 9.23 -22.32
CA TRP A 55 -20.62 9.84 -21.00
C TRP A 55 -20.44 11.38 -21.02
N GLN A 56 -20.30 12.01 -22.18
CA GLN A 56 -20.31 13.48 -22.32
C GLN A 56 -21.71 14.03 -22.64
N ASN A 57 -22.57 13.23 -23.25
CA ASN A 57 -23.87 13.67 -23.75
C ASN A 57 -25.03 13.19 -22.87
N GLU A 58 -24.82 12.13 -22.09
CA GLU A 58 -25.85 11.47 -21.30
C GLU A 58 -25.41 11.30 -19.85
N GLU A 59 -26.40 11.24 -18.95
CA GLU A 59 -26.19 10.74 -17.60
C GLU A 59 -25.66 9.30 -17.68
N PHE A 60 -24.52 9.06 -17.03
CA PHE A 60 -23.90 7.74 -16.98
C PHE A 60 -23.72 7.30 -15.53
N VAL A 61 -23.75 5.99 -15.31
CA VAL A 61 -23.46 5.36 -14.02
C VAL A 61 -22.29 4.40 -14.21
N ILE A 62 -21.28 4.51 -13.34
CA ILE A 62 -20.12 3.60 -13.38
C ILE A 62 -20.55 2.25 -12.79
N LYS A 63 -20.63 1.22 -13.63
CA LYS A 63 -20.97 -0.15 -13.22
C LYS A 63 -19.74 -0.93 -12.74
N GLN A 64 -18.63 -0.83 -13.46
CA GLN A 64 -17.39 -1.50 -13.11
C GLN A 64 -16.26 -0.47 -13.01
N HIS A 65 -15.61 -0.41 -11.86
CA HIS A 65 -14.49 0.49 -11.63
C HIS A 65 -13.25 0.08 -12.42
N CYS A 66 -12.32 1.04 -12.54
CA CYS A 66 -11.03 0.88 -13.20
C CYS A 66 -10.34 -0.42 -12.74
N SER A 67 -10.22 -1.36 -13.67
CA SER A 67 -9.67 -2.69 -13.45
C SER A 67 -8.60 -2.99 -14.51
N PRO A 68 -7.56 -3.77 -14.15
CA PRO A 68 -6.56 -4.15 -15.13
C PRO A 68 -7.20 -5.01 -16.22
N CYS A 69 -6.88 -4.70 -17.47
CA CYS A 69 -7.35 -5.53 -18.58
C CYS A 69 -6.74 -6.93 -18.51
N SER A 70 -7.54 -7.95 -18.83
CA SER A 70 -7.05 -9.32 -18.92
C SER A 70 -6.06 -9.47 -20.07
N GLN A 71 -5.14 -10.43 -19.97
CA GLN A 71 -4.10 -10.68 -20.98
C GLN A 71 -4.71 -10.95 -22.36
N PHE A 72 -5.84 -11.66 -22.41
CA PHE A 72 -6.57 -11.90 -23.65
C PHE A 72 -7.05 -10.60 -24.29
N GLU A 73 -7.54 -9.64 -23.50
CA GLU A 73 -8.06 -8.36 -23.98
C GLU A 73 -6.95 -7.46 -24.52
N LYS A 74 -5.78 -7.50 -23.89
CA LYS A 74 -4.57 -6.80 -24.33
C LYS A 74 -4.06 -7.34 -25.66
N VAL A 75 -4.07 -8.66 -25.85
CA VAL A 75 -3.58 -9.30 -27.07
C VAL A 75 -4.58 -9.16 -28.22
N SER A 76 -5.88 -9.33 -27.94
CA SER A 76 -6.94 -9.24 -28.95
C SER A 76 -7.21 -7.83 -29.44
N ARG A 77 -6.80 -6.79 -28.69
CA ARG A 77 -6.99 -5.36 -29.02
C ARG A 77 -8.43 -4.97 -29.37
N HIS A 78 -9.40 -5.80 -28.98
CA HIS A 78 -10.82 -5.57 -29.28
C HIS A 78 -11.39 -4.39 -28.49
N LEU A 79 -10.76 -4.05 -27.35
CA LEU A 79 -11.12 -2.92 -26.50
C LEU A 79 -10.05 -1.82 -26.64
N PRO A 80 -10.36 -0.68 -27.28
CA PRO A 80 -9.40 0.41 -27.44
C PRO A 80 -8.96 1.00 -26.09
N ALA A 81 -9.82 0.92 -25.08
CA ALA A 81 -9.51 1.30 -23.70
C ALA A 81 -8.29 0.57 -23.13
N CYS A 82 -8.12 -0.71 -23.44
CA CYS A 82 -7.03 -1.54 -22.94
C CYS A 82 -5.70 -1.31 -23.66
N VAL A 83 -5.72 -0.74 -24.87
CA VAL A 83 -4.52 -0.52 -25.68
C VAL A 83 -3.76 0.72 -25.22
N GLN A 84 -4.46 1.74 -24.71
CA GLN A 84 -3.84 3.01 -24.28
C GLN A 84 -3.19 2.90 -22.89
N THR A 85 -3.97 2.60 -21.85
CA THR A 85 -3.50 2.62 -20.45
C THR A 85 -3.33 1.21 -19.87
N GLY A 86 -3.92 0.19 -20.49
CA GLY A 86 -3.96 -1.17 -19.95
C GLY A 86 -5.00 -1.37 -18.84
N PHE A 87 -5.82 -0.36 -18.57
CA PHE A 87 -6.91 -0.37 -17.59
C PHE A 87 -8.23 0.03 -18.24
N LYS A 88 -9.32 -0.59 -17.78
CA LYS A 88 -10.67 -0.34 -18.28
C LYS A 88 -11.65 -0.10 -17.14
N GLU A 89 -12.62 0.76 -17.37
CA GLU A 89 -13.81 0.90 -16.55
C GLU A 89 -15.06 0.78 -17.43
N MET A 90 -16.15 0.29 -16.85
CA MET A 90 -17.43 0.08 -17.53
C MET A 90 -18.43 1.14 -17.06
N VAL A 91 -18.88 1.95 -18.00
CA VAL A 91 -19.90 2.98 -17.80
C VAL A 91 -21.20 2.54 -18.45
N SER A 92 -22.30 2.72 -17.74
CA SER A 92 -23.66 2.47 -18.23
C SER A 92 -24.29 3.81 -18.58
N CYS A 93 -24.38 4.11 -19.87
CA CYS A 93 -25.06 5.28 -20.40
C CYS A 93 -26.56 4.98 -20.52
N LYS A 94 -27.39 5.95 -20.14
CA LYS A 94 -28.85 5.76 -20.02
C LYS A 94 -29.52 5.42 -21.36
N VAL A 95 -29.02 5.95 -22.47
CA VAL A 95 -29.58 5.72 -23.82
C VAL A 95 -28.70 4.78 -24.63
N SER A 96 -27.38 4.96 -24.57
CA SER A 96 -26.42 4.20 -25.37
C SER A 96 -26.05 2.82 -24.80
N GLY A 97 -26.43 2.53 -23.55
CA GLY A 97 -26.14 1.25 -22.89
C GLY A 97 -24.74 1.19 -22.28
N ASP A 98 -24.23 -0.04 -22.12
CA ASP A 98 -22.96 -0.28 -21.42
C ASP A 98 -21.75 -0.15 -22.35
N VAL A 99 -20.80 0.72 -21.98
CA VAL A 99 -19.62 1.05 -22.79
C VAL A 99 -18.36 1.00 -21.92
N TYR A 100 -17.24 0.56 -22.49
CA TYR A 100 -15.95 0.54 -21.81
C TYR A 100 -15.12 1.78 -22.19
N ARG A 101 -14.54 2.44 -21.19
CA ARG A 101 -13.59 3.54 -21.40
C ARG A 101 -12.25 3.25 -20.72
N SER A 102 -11.17 3.86 -21.22
CA SER A 102 -9.87 3.82 -20.57
C SER A 102 -9.92 4.68 -19.31
N CYS A 103 -9.23 4.22 -18.28
CA CYS A 103 -9.04 4.99 -17.06
C CYS A 103 -7.54 4.99 -16.75
N ASP A 104 -7.05 6.11 -16.24
CA ASP A 104 -5.71 6.17 -15.69
C ASP A 104 -5.73 5.60 -14.27
N LYS A 105 -4.75 4.75 -13.95
CA LYS A 105 -4.50 4.38 -12.56
C LYS A 105 -4.32 5.68 -11.77
N VAL A 106 -5.16 5.89 -10.76
CA VAL A 106 -5.03 7.02 -9.82
C VAL A 106 -3.71 6.89 -9.05
N LEU A 107 -2.66 7.54 -9.56
CA LEU A 107 -1.33 7.62 -8.94
C LEU A 107 -1.42 8.03 -7.46
N TRP A 108 -2.42 8.83 -7.11
CA TRP A 108 -2.68 9.29 -5.74
C TRP A 108 -3.07 8.18 -4.75
N LEU A 109 -3.69 7.09 -5.21
CA LEU A 109 -3.99 5.93 -4.35
C LEU A 109 -2.72 5.13 -4.05
N GLU A 110 -1.84 4.98 -5.05
CA GLU A 110 -0.57 4.27 -4.91
C GLU A 110 0.38 5.05 -3.98
N GLU A 111 0.40 6.38 -4.07
CA GLU A 111 1.21 7.25 -3.20
C GLU A 111 0.79 7.18 -1.73
N ARG A 112 -0.51 7.19 -1.41
CA ARG A 112 -0.98 7.08 -0.03
C ARG A 112 -0.62 5.75 0.62
N ASN A 113 -0.77 4.65 -0.12
CA ASN A 113 -0.45 3.33 0.39
C ASN A 113 1.05 3.22 0.67
N PHE A 114 1.87 3.73 -0.25
CA PHE A 114 3.31 3.81 -0.06
C PHE A 114 3.68 4.62 1.18
N LEU A 115 3.05 5.78 1.38
CA LEU A 115 3.34 6.65 2.54
C LEU A 115 2.94 6.00 3.88
N ILE A 116 1.80 5.31 3.94
CA ILE A 116 1.37 4.60 5.14
C ILE A 116 2.36 3.49 5.47
N PHE A 117 2.73 2.67 4.49
CA PHE A 117 3.69 1.59 4.66
C PHE A 117 5.07 2.10 5.12
N GLU A 118 5.60 3.11 4.44
CA GLU A 118 6.89 3.74 4.75
C GLU A 118 6.87 4.32 6.18
N SER A 119 5.78 5.00 6.56
CA SER A 119 5.62 5.55 7.91
C SER A 119 5.58 4.46 8.99
N CYS A 120 4.87 3.35 8.74
CA CYS A 120 4.84 2.22 9.66
C CYS A 120 6.23 1.61 9.84
N MET A 121 6.93 1.32 8.74
CA MET A 121 8.28 0.76 8.78
C MET A 121 9.28 1.69 9.47
N ALA A 122 9.20 3.00 9.22
CA ALA A 122 9.99 4.00 9.93
C ALA A 122 9.73 3.98 11.44
N CYS A 123 8.46 3.92 11.88
CA CYS A 123 8.12 3.79 13.29
C CYS A 123 8.69 2.50 13.91
N PHE A 124 8.58 1.35 13.24
CA PHE A 124 9.16 0.09 13.72
C PHE A 124 10.68 0.18 13.85
N SER A 125 11.35 0.81 12.89
CA SER A 125 12.79 1.04 12.91
C SER A 125 13.22 1.89 14.12
N ILE A 126 12.51 3.00 14.38
CA ILE A 126 12.78 3.87 15.55
C ILE A 126 12.59 3.10 16.86
N ILE A 127 11.50 2.35 16.99
CA ILE A 127 11.24 1.55 18.20
C ILE A 127 12.35 0.50 18.39
N GLY A 128 12.74 -0.18 17.31
CA GLY A 128 13.85 -1.14 17.33
C GLY A 128 15.16 -0.50 17.79
N ALA A 129 15.51 0.66 17.24
CA ALA A 129 16.70 1.41 17.62
C ALA A 129 16.69 1.79 19.11
N VAL A 130 15.58 2.33 19.63
CA VAL A 130 15.43 2.68 21.05
C VAL A 130 15.62 1.46 21.95
N VAL A 131 15.02 0.32 21.59
CA VAL A 131 15.16 -0.93 22.36
C VAL A 131 16.62 -1.41 22.39
N VAL A 132 17.31 -1.35 21.25
CA VAL A 132 18.73 -1.71 21.16
C VAL A 132 19.58 -0.76 22.01
N SER A 133 19.35 0.55 21.96
CA SER A 133 20.08 1.52 22.76
C SER A 133 19.89 1.30 24.27
N ILE A 134 18.67 0.97 24.72
CA ILE A 134 18.42 0.64 26.14
C ILE A 134 19.20 -0.61 26.54
N ARG A 135 19.24 -1.63 25.68
CA ARG A 135 20.01 -2.86 25.92
C ARG A 135 21.50 -2.61 25.99
N GLN A 136 22.03 -1.83 25.06
CA GLN A 136 23.43 -1.42 25.05
C GLN A 136 23.77 -0.68 26.34
N LYS A 137 22.95 0.29 26.77
CA LYS A 137 23.15 0.98 28.06
C LYS A 137 23.16 0.04 29.27
N GLN A 138 22.29 -0.98 29.30
CA GLN A 138 22.31 -1.96 30.39
C GLN A 138 23.55 -2.87 30.35
N LEU A 139 24.03 -3.24 29.16
CA LEU A 139 25.27 -4.00 28.98
C LEU A 139 26.47 -3.17 29.39
N ASP A 140 26.54 -1.90 28.99
CA ASP A 140 27.60 -0.96 29.34
C ASP A 140 27.64 -0.71 30.85
N GLN A 141 26.50 -0.52 31.51
CA GLN A 141 26.44 -0.39 32.98
C GLN A 141 27.00 -1.63 33.69
N ARG A 142 26.70 -2.83 33.18
CA ARG A 142 27.25 -4.07 33.74
C ARG A 142 28.74 -4.19 33.48
N MET A 143 29.20 -3.85 32.28
CA MET A 143 30.61 -3.83 31.92
C MET A 143 31.38 -2.87 32.85
N MET A 144 30.88 -1.66 33.07
CA MET A 144 31.47 -0.67 33.97
C MET A 144 31.54 -1.17 35.42
N MET A 145 30.48 -1.82 35.93
CA MET A 145 30.51 -2.43 37.27
C MET A 145 31.58 -3.53 37.37
N ARG A 146 31.76 -4.36 36.32
CA ARG A 146 32.81 -5.38 36.28
C ARG A 146 34.20 -4.76 36.24
N ILE A 147 34.41 -3.70 35.45
CA ILE A 147 35.66 -2.96 35.39
C ILE A 147 35.99 -2.35 36.76
N GLN A 148 35.03 -1.67 37.41
CA GLN A 148 35.22 -1.13 38.76
C GLN A 148 35.59 -2.22 39.77
N GLN A 149 34.95 -3.38 39.68
CA GLN A 149 35.24 -4.49 40.56
C GLN A 149 36.62 -5.10 40.31
N GLN A 150 37.05 -5.19 39.04
CA GLN A 150 38.43 -5.58 38.68
C GLN A 150 39.46 -4.55 39.17
N ILE A 151 39.19 -3.24 39.05
CA ILE A 151 40.09 -2.20 39.57
C ILE A 151 40.15 -2.25 41.11
N SER A 152 39.03 -2.48 41.79
CA SER A 152 38.97 -2.59 43.25
C SER A 152 39.57 -3.88 43.80
N ALA A 153 39.61 -4.94 42.99
CA ALA A 153 40.16 -6.24 43.33
C ALA A 153 41.67 -6.37 43.03
N GLY A 154 42.32 -5.30 42.53
CA GLY A 154 43.77 -5.28 42.29
C GLY A 154 44.18 -5.98 40.99
N VAL A 155 45.37 -5.86 40.40
CA VAL A 155 46.73 -5.79 40.99
C VAL A 155 46.83 -6.38 42.39
#